data_AF-M5SUJ7-F1
#
_entry.id   AF-M5SUJ7-F1
#
_cell.length_a   1.000
_cell.length_b   1.000
_cell.length_c   1.000
_cell.angle_alpha   90.00
_cell.angle_beta   90.00
_cell.angle_gamma   90.00
#
_symmetry.space_group_name_H-M   'P 1'
#
loop_
_entity.id
_entity.type
_entity.pdbx_description
1 polymer ?
#
loop_
_entity_poly.entity_id
_entity_poly.type
_entity_poly.pdbx_seq_one_letter_code
_entity_poly.pdbx_strand_id
1 'polypeptide(L)'
;MTCSIAATIFEEHAEVLAHWIGRGVKDAVVVCFDAHLDVQHISDSRLARLQQCRTSGDVLARMKPHHLMPDRSNATLAELSFGIEDFLFAASRLGVIGRLVWVAPAHIPIFDMEVATEQLRQSEGVTVDDLASLKVCGEPAGSVRWIRGSLLGIDLTVCHREALPFLELPPETLVDIDIDYFVELPSEQIGVSPADVVNDLVNLPLDLTEVTISRSVESGFTPLRYRQIAEELASCFRGLTLDDVNQTSGVSESSVCRESQRDDLLRRACEYPARGLEIDGQQIIQLHSELASFESLDQKRGLIEAALGILWCHVGDVDAAARCYQTTVQVFGGHPELALELARGCMEMRRFGEARGYLRDALRDDKTRASAHFYLGQLAIEFARSSRDGGFVEEAITHLQDAHDRTPAWEPVVESLVHVHCLRGDHAAADRYRACLAEITDTKVGNVDPSVTDGRMF
;
A
#
# COMPACT_ATOMS: atom_id res chain seq x y z
N MET A 1 34.01 7.48 20.91
CA MET A 1 33.92 6.09 20.44
C MET A 1 32.81 6.09 19.42
N THR A 2 33.10 5.87 18.14
CA THR A 2 32.07 5.75 17.11
C THR A 2 31.38 4.40 17.34
N CYS A 3 30.15 4.42 17.82
CA CYS A 3 29.34 3.21 17.92
C CYS A 3 28.95 2.82 16.49
N SER A 4 29.34 1.63 16.03
CA SER A 4 28.88 1.10 14.73
C SER A 4 27.44 0.64 14.89
N ILE A 5 26.52 1.21 14.13
CA ILE A 5 25.11 0.81 14.11
C ILE A 5 24.97 -0.36 13.13
N ALA A 6 24.27 -1.44 13.53
CA ALA A 6 24.01 -2.54 12.61
C ALA A 6 23.03 -2.11 11.53
N ALA A 7 23.21 -2.57 10.30
CA ALA A 7 22.31 -2.27 9.20
C ALA A 7 22.02 -3.56 8.43
N THR A 8 20.74 -3.96 8.42
CA THR A 8 20.23 -5.18 7.78
C THR A 8 19.43 -4.77 6.54
N ILE A 9 19.84 -5.27 5.37
CA ILE A 9 19.24 -4.91 4.08
C ILE A 9 18.34 -6.04 3.58
N PHE A 10 17.13 -5.70 3.15
CA PHE A 10 16.13 -6.57 2.54
C PHE A 10 15.89 -6.19 1.08
N GLU A 11 15.32 -7.12 0.31
CA GLU A 11 14.88 -6.79 -1.04
C GLU A 11 13.53 -6.08 -0.99
N GLU A 12 12.54 -6.74 -0.37
CA GLU A 12 11.17 -6.25 -0.26
C GLU A 12 10.87 -5.84 1.19
N HIS A 13 10.08 -4.79 1.35
CA HIS A 13 9.85 -4.16 2.65
C HIS A 13 9.20 -5.08 3.68
N ALA A 14 8.25 -5.91 3.24
CA ALA A 14 7.53 -6.85 4.10
C ALA A 14 8.43 -7.88 4.80
N GLU A 15 9.65 -8.14 4.29
CA GLU A 15 10.60 -9.09 4.92
C GLU A 15 10.98 -8.67 6.35
N VAL A 16 10.93 -7.36 6.63
CA VAL A 16 11.27 -6.75 7.91
C VAL A 16 10.42 -7.32 9.06
N LEU A 17 9.16 -7.69 8.82
CA LEU A 17 8.29 -8.28 9.85
C LEU A 17 8.86 -9.58 10.41
N ALA A 18 9.31 -10.49 9.53
CA ALA A 18 9.88 -11.76 9.96
C ALA A 18 11.19 -11.55 10.74
N HIS A 19 11.98 -10.55 10.35
CA HIS A 19 13.20 -10.15 11.07
C HIS A 19 12.89 -9.65 12.48
N TRP A 20 11.97 -8.71 12.65
CA TRP A 20 11.57 -8.20 13.97
C TRP A 20 11.04 -9.31 14.88
N ILE A 21 10.25 -10.24 14.35
CA ILE A 21 9.78 -11.41 15.11
C ILE A 21 10.94 -12.31 15.53
N GLY A 22 11.89 -12.57 14.62
CA GLY A 22 13.10 -13.35 14.92
C GLY A 22 13.97 -12.72 16.00
N ARG A 23 13.94 -11.39 16.10
CA ARG A 23 14.61 -10.59 17.13
C ARG A 23 13.83 -10.51 18.46
N GLY A 24 12.58 -10.98 18.49
CA GLY A 24 11.74 -10.93 19.68
C GLY A 24 11.22 -9.53 20.01
N VAL A 25 11.11 -8.64 19.01
CA VAL A 25 10.55 -7.29 19.17
C VAL A 25 9.09 -7.37 19.66
N LYS A 26 8.75 -6.52 20.63
CA LYS A 26 7.41 -6.42 21.22
C LYS A 26 7.07 -4.98 21.55
N ASP A 27 5.84 -4.59 21.23
CA ASP A 27 5.23 -3.29 21.57
C ASP A 27 6.15 -2.09 21.26
N ALA A 28 6.88 -2.16 20.14
CA ALA A 28 7.88 -1.18 19.79
C ALA A 28 7.26 0.10 19.21
N VAL A 29 7.97 1.21 19.38
CA VAL A 29 7.80 2.41 18.55
C VAL A 29 8.69 2.23 17.31
N VAL A 30 8.11 2.38 16.12
CA VAL A 30 8.84 2.30 14.85
C VAL A 30 8.78 3.65 14.15
N VAL A 31 9.94 4.18 13.78
CA VAL A 31 10.06 5.29 12.82
C VAL A 31 10.37 4.70 11.45
N CYS A 32 9.43 4.84 10.52
CA CYS A 32 9.48 4.26 9.19
C CYS A 32 9.59 5.38 8.15
N PHE A 33 10.67 5.37 7.37
CA PHE A 33 10.89 6.27 6.22
C PHE A 33 10.46 5.55 4.97
N ASP A 34 9.38 6.02 4.34
CA ASP A 34 8.73 5.33 3.23
C ASP A 34 7.88 6.32 2.43
N ALA A 35 7.83 6.16 1.10
CA ALA A 35 6.91 6.92 0.26
C ALA A 35 5.43 6.50 0.45
N HIS A 36 5.18 5.31 1.01
CA HIS A 36 3.87 4.69 1.17
C HIS A 36 3.52 4.48 2.66
N LEU A 37 2.23 4.44 2.95
CA LEU A 37 1.70 4.07 4.26
C LEU A 37 1.24 2.61 4.18
N ASP A 38 2.16 1.67 4.43
CA ASP A 38 2.00 0.21 4.31
C ASP A 38 1.13 -0.43 5.42
N VAL A 39 -0.02 0.19 5.67
CA VAL A 39 -0.98 -0.12 6.74
C VAL A 39 -2.34 -0.46 6.13
N GLN A 40 -2.40 -1.49 5.29
CA GLN A 40 -3.69 -2.02 4.83
C GLN A 40 -4.23 -3.11 5.77
N HIS A 41 -5.55 -3.19 5.87
CA HIS A 41 -6.21 -4.20 6.68
C HIS A 41 -6.02 -5.62 6.12
N ILE A 42 -5.86 -6.58 7.02
CA ILE A 42 -5.77 -8.02 6.73
C ILE A 42 -6.97 -8.72 7.36
N SER A 43 -7.68 -9.57 6.60
CA SER A 43 -8.83 -10.30 7.15
C SER A 43 -8.48 -11.19 8.35
N ASP A 44 -9.46 -11.43 9.21
CA ASP A 44 -9.37 -12.33 10.36
C ASP A 44 -8.79 -13.71 9.99
N SER A 45 -9.11 -14.21 8.79
CA SER A 45 -8.62 -15.51 8.33
C SER A 45 -7.11 -15.52 8.07
N ARG A 46 -6.58 -14.47 7.43
CA ARG A 46 -5.14 -14.27 7.18
C ARG A 46 -4.43 -13.99 8.50
N LEU A 47 -5.00 -13.15 9.36
CA LEU A 47 -4.44 -12.85 10.66
C LEU A 47 -4.37 -14.09 11.57
N ALA A 48 -5.41 -14.92 11.58
CA ALA A 48 -5.42 -16.17 12.35
C ALA A 48 -4.30 -17.12 11.92
N ARG A 49 -3.94 -17.16 10.62
CA ARG A 49 -2.78 -17.93 10.15
C ARG A 49 -1.47 -17.37 10.67
N LEU A 50 -1.30 -16.04 10.68
CA LEU A 50 -0.11 -15.41 11.22
C LEU A 50 0.06 -15.65 12.72
N GLN A 51 -1.03 -15.62 13.49
CA GLN A 51 -1.00 -15.92 14.92
C GLN A 51 -0.64 -17.38 15.25
N GLN A 52 -0.76 -18.28 14.25
CA GLN A 52 -0.34 -19.68 14.38
C GLN A 52 1.16 -19.89 14.10
N CYS A 53 1.83 -18.94 13.45
CA CYS A 53 3.27 -18.99 13.23
C CYS A 53 4.02 -19.02 14.57
N ARG A 54 5.12 -19.77 14.63
CA ARG A 54 5.93 -19.96 15.86
C ARG A 54 7.35 -19.45 15.71
N THR A 55 7.82 -19.34 14.47
CA THR A 55 9.17 -18.90 14.13
C THR A 55 9.12 -17.77 13.11
N SER A 56 10.20 -16.99 12.99
CA SER A 56 10.34 -16.01 11.91
C SER A 56 10.26 -16.66 10.52
N GLY A 57 10.79 -17.89 10.37
CA GLY A 57 10.67 -18.66 9.12
C GLY A 57 9.23 -19.01 8.78
N ASP A 58 8.39 -19.35 9.76
CA ASP A 58 6.96 -19.59 9.54
C ASP A 58 6.25 -18.33 9.06
N VAL A 59 6.63 -17.15 9.58
CA VAL A 59 6.05 -15.87 9.17
C VAL A 59 6.50 -15.54 7.74
N LEU A 60 7.80 -15.63 7.45
CA LEU A 60 8.33 -15.36 6.11
C LEU A 60 7.68 -16.25 5.04
N ALA A 61 7.40 -17.52 5.36
CA ALA A 61 6.71 -18.44 4.45
C ALA A 61 5.22 -18.06 4.16
N ARG A 62 4.66 -17.09 4.90
CA ARG A 62 3.31 -16.53 4.66
C ARG A 62 3.33 -15.21 3.90
N MET A 63 4.52 -14.63 3.69
CA MET A 63 4.68 -13.38 2.94
C MET A 63 4.40 -13.63 1.46
N LYS A 64 3.72 -12.68 0.81
CA LYS A 64 3.61 -12.64 -0.64
C LYS A 64 5.00 -12.45 -1.24
N PRO A 65 5.44 -13.29 -2.20
CA PRO A 65 6.73 -13.12 -2.85
C PRO A 65 6.77 -11.90 -3.80
N HIS A 66 5.61 -11.31 -4.11
CA HIS A 66 5.47 -10.12 -4.94
C HIS A 66 4.10 -9.48 -4.67
N HIS A 67 3.98 -8.16 -4.77
CA HIS A 67 2.73 -7.42 -4.45
C HIS A 67 1.54 -7.80 -5.36
N LEU A 68 1.78 -8.16 -6.62
CA LEU A 68 0.77 -8.71 -7.53
C LEU A 68 0.38 -10.16 -7.24
N MET A 69 0.98 -10.85 -6.25
CA MET A 69 0.59 -12.22 -5.95
C MET A 69 -0.79 -12.24 -5.27
N PRO A 70 -1.79 -12.97 -5.80
CA PRO A 70 -3.07 -13.13 -5.13
C PRO A 70 -2.93 -13.82 -3.77
N ASP A 71 -3.76 -13.45 -2.79
CA ASP A 71 -3.81 -14.08 -1.45
C ASP A 71 -3.98 -15.60 -1.52
N ARG A 72 -4.76 -16.06 -2.52
CA ARG A 72 -5.00 -17.46 -2.85
C ARG A 72 -4.74 -17.69 -4.33
N SER A 73 -3.90 -18.67 -4.62
CA SER A 73 -3.54 -19.03 -5.98
C SER A 73 -3.58 -20.54 -6.14
N ASN A 74 -4.11 -21.03 -7.27
CA ASN A 74 -4.03 -22.45 -7.60
C ASN A 74 -2.57 -22.91 -7.84
N ALA A 75 -1.66 -21.98 -8.13
CA ALA A 75 -0.24 -22.26 -8.37
C ALA A 75 0.58 -22.44 -7.09
N THR A 76 0.10 -21.93 -5.95
CA THR A 76 0.75 -22.09 -4.65
C THR A 76 -0.13 -22.93 -3.73
N LEU A 77 0.39 -24.06 -3.23
CA LEU A 77 -0.27 -24.77 -2.13
C LEU A 77 -0.28 -23.96 -0.83
N ALA A 78 0.48 -22.86 -0.77
CA ALA A 78 0.57 -21.97 0.37
C ALA A 78 -0.53 -20.89 0.31
N GLU A 79 -1.26 -20.75 1.42
CA GLU A 79 -2.10 -19.58 1.68
C GLU A 79 -1.24 -18.45 2.24
N LEU A 80 -1.10 -17.38 1.44
CA LEU A 80 -0.36 -16.17 1.78
C LEU A 80 -1.19 -15.31 2.73
N SER A 81 -0.53 -14.47 3.53
CA SER A 81 -1.21 -13.76 4.63
C SER A 81 -0.85 -12.29 4.78
N PHE A 82 0.25 -11.83 4.20
CA PHE A 82 0.64 -10.41 4.18
C PHE A 82 1.60 -10.13 3.01
N GLY A 83 1.73 -8.88 2.60
CA GLY A 83 2.61 -8.37 1.56
C GLY A 83 3.21 -7.02 1.97
N ILE A 84 3.80 -6.29 1.01
CA ILE A 84 4.35 -4.96 1.25
C ILE A 84 3.26 -3.99 1.70
N GLU A 85 2.05 -4.13 1.17
CA GLU A 85 0.96 -3.19 1.42
C GLU A 85 0.36 -3.24 2.85
N ASP A 86 0.62 -4.31 3.60
CA ASP A 86 -0.09 -4.59 4.87
C ASP A 86 0.78 -5.14 6.02
N PHE A 87 2.11 -5.19 5.85
CA PHE A 87 2.98 -5.79 6.87
C PHE A 87 3.00 -5.02 8.19
N LEU A 88 2.83 -3.69 8.19
CA LEU A 88 2.78 -2.90 9.43
C LEU A 88 1.50 -3.16 10.22
N PHE A 89 0.38 -3.38 9.52
CA PHE A 89 -0.85 -3.85 10.16
C PHE A 89 -0.66 -5.25 10.78
N ALA A 90 -0.06 -6.18 10.02
CA ALA A 90 0.30 -7.49 10.56
C ALA A 90 1.21 -7.39 11.80
N ALA A 91 2.24 -6.54 11.74
CA ALA A 91 3.18 -6.31 12.83
C ALA A 91 2.47 -5.84 14.10
N SER A 92 1.56 -4.86 13.98
CA SER A 92 0.78 -4.37 15.12
C SER A 92 -0.12 -5.47 15.70
N ARG A 93 -0.83 -6.22 14.87
CA ARG A 93 -1.74 -7.29 15.32
C ARG A 93 -1.02 -8.50 15.94
N LEU A 94 0.26 -8.69 15.64
CA LEU A 94 1.13 -9.68 16.29
C LEU A 94 1.84 -9.14 17.55
N GLY A 95 1.54 -7.89 17.94
CA GLY A 95 2.11 -7.20 19.10
C GLY A 95 3.58 -6.85 18.93
N VAL A 96 4.06 -6.73 17.69
CA VAL A 96 5.43 -6.29 17.38
C VAL A 96 5.53 -4.77 17.52
N ILE A 97 4.54 -4.04 16.99
CA ILE A 97 4.49 -2.58 16.99
C ILE A 97 3.32 -2.09 17.84
N GLY A 98 3.60 -1.19 18.77
CA GLY A 98 2.59 -0.45 19.54
C GLY A 98 2.26 0.93 18.96
N ARG A 99 3.27 1.57 18.35
CA ARG A 99 3.15 2.91 17.75
C ARG A 99 3.98 3.02 16.47
N LEU A 100 3.39 3.62 15.44
CA LEU A 100 4.02 3.88 14.16
C LEU A 100 4.23 5.38 13.95
N VAL A 101 5.44 5.77 13.60
CA VAL A 101 5.79 7.11 13.13
C VAL A 101 6.17 6.98 11.65
N TRP A 102 5.23 7.29 10.76
CA TRP A 102 5.47 7.31 9.32
C TRP A 102 6.06 8.66 8.91
N VAL A 103 7.27 8.62 8.38
CA VAL A 103 8.01 9.77 7.87
C VAL A 103 7.87 9.80 6.35
N ALA A 104 6.90 10.57 5.86
CA ALA A 104 6.65 10.70 4.44
C ALA A 104 7.64 11.67 3.79
N PRO A 105 8.08 11.41 2.54
CA PRO A 105 8.97 12.32 1.84
C PRO A 105 8.25 13.63 1.50
N ALA A 106 9.04 14.70 1.30
CA ALA A 106 8.51 16.07 1.19
C ALA A 106 7.53 16.29 0.01
N HIS A 107 7.59 15.45 -1.02
CA HIS A 107 6.71 15.53 -2.19
C HIS A 107 5.33 14.90 -1.94
N ILE A 108 5.16 14.14 -0.85
CA ILE A 108 3.88 13.56 -0.45
C ILE A 108 3.10 14.60 0.37
N PRO A 109 1.92 15.06 -0.09
CA PRO A 109 1.21 16.18 0.53
C PRO A 109 0.43 15.76 1.78
N ILE A 110 1.12 15.30 2.83
CA ILE A 110 0.48 14.75 4.04
C ILE A 110 -0.45 15.73 4.78
N PHE A 111 -0.29 17.04 4.57
CA PHE A 111 -1.13 18.07 5.18
C PHE A 111 -2.29 18.51 4.29
N ASP A 112 -2.41 17.97 3.08
CA ASP A 112 -3.65 18.02 2.31
C ASP A 112 -4.61 16.96 2.86
N MET A 113 -5.28 17.31 3.96
CA MET A 113 -6.15 16.37 4.67
C MET A 113 -7.33 15.92 3.81
N GLU A 114 -7.76 16.70 2.82
CA GLU A 114 -8.84 16.29 1.92
C GLU A 114 -8.37 15.12 1.05
N VAL A 115 -7.22 15.27 0.39
CA VAL A 115 -6.64 14.19 -0.44
C VAL A 115 -6.28 12.97 0.41
N ALA A 116 -5.62 13.16 1.56
CA ALA A 116 -5.20 12.06 2.42
C ALA A 116 -6.40 11.27 2.98
N THR A 117 -7.47 11.96 3.36
CA THR A 117 -8.67 11.29 3.91
C THR A 117 -9.48 10.59 2.84
N GLU A 118 -9.56 11.15 1.63
CA GLU A 118 -10.25 10.49 0.52
C GLU A 118 -9.62 9.13 0.20
N GLN A 119 -8.29 9.03 0.21
CA GLN A 119 -7.61 7.75 0.03
C GLN A 119 -7.89 6.77 1.19
N LEU A 120 -7.84 7.24 2.44
CA LEU A 120 -8.09 6.41 3.62
C LEU A 120 -9.55 5.91 3.70
N ARG A 121 -10.53 6.70 3.25
CA ARG A 121 -11.96 6.34 3.28
C ARG A 121 -12.28 5.10 2.46
N GLN A 122 -11.51 4.83 1.41
CA GLN A 122 -11.68 3.67 0.54
C GLN A 122 -10.95 2.42 1.06
N SER A 123 -10.14 2.56 2.11
CA SER A 123 -9.32 1.48 2.65
C SER A 123 -10.15 0.58 3.57
N GLU A 124 -10.04 -0.74 3.37
CA GLU A 124 -10.75 -1.71 4.21
C GLU A 124 -10.37 -1.55 5.68
N GLY A 125 -11.37 -1.64 6.57
CA GLY A 125 -11.26 -1.50 8.01
C GLY A 125 -11.26 -0.06 8.52
N VAL A 126 -11.05 0.96 7.66
CA VAL A 126 -10.98 2.36 8.11
C VAL A 126 -12.37 2.88 8.45
N THR A 127 -12.51 3.33 9.69
CA THR A 127 -13.76 3.82 10.26
C THR A 127 -13.82 5.35 10.32
N VAL A 128 -15.01 5.87 10.58
CA VAL A 128 -15.20 7.30 10.86
C VAL A 128 -14.41 7.74 12.11
N ASP A 129 -14.34 6.88 13.13
CA ASP A 129 -13.57 7.15 14.35
C ASP A 129 -12.06 7.25 14.07
N ASP A 130 -11.53 6.39 13.19
CA ASP A 130 -10.11 6.48 12.76
C ASP A 130 -9.85 7.86 12.14
N LEU A 131 -10.68 8.29 11.19
CA LEU A 131 -10.53 9.59 10.53
C LEU A 131 -10.71 10.76 11.50
N ALA A 132 -11.69 10.69 12.39
CA ALA A 132 -11.97 11.71 13.40
C ALA A 132 -10.85 11.84 14.45
N SER A 133 -10.06 10.78 14.64
CA SER A 133 -8.92 10.78 15.56
C SER A 133 -7.72 11.57 15.03
N LEU A 134 -7.63 11.78 13.71
CA LEU A 134 -6.50 12.46 13.06
C LEU A 134 -6.52 13.97 13.33
N LYS A 135 -5.51 14.43 14.06
CA LYS A 135 -5.34 15.82 14.48
C LYS A 135 -4.02 16.37 14.00
N VAL A 136 -4.04 17.61 13.53
CA VAL A 136 -2.81 18.34 13.21
C VAL A 136 -2.25 18.91 14.51
N CYS A 137 -1.03 18.48 14.82
CA CYS A 137 -0.20 18.97 15.89
C CYS A 137 0.95 19.81 15.32
N GLY A 138 1.65 20.53 16.19
CA GLY A 138 2.83 21.28 15.76
C GLY A 138 3.62 21.84 16.94
N GLU A 139 4.81 22.35 16.62
CA GLU A 139 5.62 23.11 17.56
C GLU A 139 4.88 24.42 17.94
N PRO A 140 5.02 24.94 19.18
CA PRO A 140 4.43 26.22 19.58
C PRO A 140 4.75 27.40 18.67
N ALA A 141 5.92 27.40 18.02
CA ALA A 141 6.31 28.44 17.06
C ALA A 141 5.59 28.32 15.70
N GLY A 142 4.93 27.20 15.44
CA GLY A 142 4.12 26.93 14.24
C GLY A 142 4.91 26.57 12.98
N SER A 143 6.25 26.51 13.04
CA SER A 143 7.12 26.20 11.89
C SER A 143 7.07 24.75 11.44
N VAL A 144 6.80 23.83 12.37
CA VAL A 144 6.83 22.39 12.13
C VAL A 144 5.52 21.77 12.59
N ARG A 145 4.93 20.94 11.74
CA ARG A 145 3.63 20.28 11.95
C ARG A 145 3.76 18.78 11.75
N TRP A 146 2.83 18.04 12.33
CA TRP A 146 2.65 16.61 12.10
C TRP A 146 1.20 16.24 12.41
N ILE A 147 0.79 15.03 12.05
CA ILE A 147 -0.54 14.49 12.34
C ILE A 147 -0.40 13.39 13.37
N ARG A 148 -1.32 13.33 14.33
CA ARG A 148 -1.46 12.21 15.28
C ARG A 148 -2.88 11.68 15.28
N GLY A 149 -3.03 10.39 15.47
CA GLY A 149 -4.33 9.75 15.66
C GLY A 149 -4.20 8.24 15.82
N SER A 150 -5.30 7.53 15.66
CA SER A 150 -5.30 6.08 15.52
C SER A 150 -5.84 5.69 14.16
N LEU A 151 -5.16 4.76 13.50
CA LEU A 151 -5.60 4.19 12.23
C LEU A 151 -5.59 2.68 12.35
N LEU A 152 -6.74 2.04 12.13
CA LEU A 152 -6.88 0.58 12.20
C LEU A 152 -6.41 0.01 13.55
N GLY A 153 -6.56 0.79 14.63
CA GLY A 153 -6.12 0.45 15.98
C GLY A 153 -4.63 0.62 16.27
N ILE A 154 -3.85 1.20 15.35
CA ILE A 154 -2.44 1.54 15.55
C ILE A 154 -2.36 2.99 16.02
N ASP A 155 -1.53 3.30 17.03
CA ASP A 155 -1.17 4.69 17.36
C ASP A 155 -0.25 5.23 16.27
N LEU A 156 -0.73 6.22 15.51
CA LEU A 156 -0.10 6.70 14.29
C LEU A 156 0.34 8.15 14.45
N THR A 157 1.59 8.42 14.09
CA THR A 157 2.11 9.77 13.81
C THR A 157 2.53 9.84 12.34
N VAL A 158 2.02 10.82 11.60
CA VAL A 158 2.44 11.10 10.22
C VAL A 158 3.16 12.43 10.18
N CYS A 159 4.38 12.46 9.64
CA CYS A 159 5.16 13.68 9.61
C CYS A 159 6.14 13.73 8.44
N HIS A 160 6.70 14.92 8.19
CA HIS A 160 7.97 15.03 7.49
C HIS A 160 9.13 14.98 8.48
N ARG A 161 10.33 14.75 7.95
CA ARG A 161 11.58 14.58 8.70
C ARG A 161 11.85 15.68 9.72
N GLU A 162 11.50 16.93 9.42
CA GLU A 162 11.74 18.08 10.30
C GLU A 162 11.00 17.98 11.64
N ALA A 163 9.96 17.16 11.73
CA ALA A 163 9.20 16.95 12.96
C ALA A 163 9.89 16.01 13.96
N LEU A 164 10.80 15.13 13.52
CA LEU A 164 11.38 14.07 14.36
C LEU A 164 11.98 14.59 15.68
N PRO A 165 12.74 15.71 15.72
CA PRO A 165 13.29 16.22 16.98
C PRO A 165 12.24 16.70 18.00
N PHE A 166 11.00 16.93 17.57
CA PHE A 166 9.89 17.39 18.41
C PHE A 166 9.00 16.25 18.87
N LEU A 167 9.21 15.03 18.37
CA LEU A 167 8.45 13.86 18.77
C LEU A 167 9.03 13.26 20.05
N GLU A 168 8.14 12.86 20.96
CA GLU A 168 8.52 12.04 22.11
C GLU A 168 8.75 10.60 21.62
N LEU A 169 10.02 10.29 21.35
CA LEU A 169 10.49 8.98 20.91
C LEU A 169 11.27 8.31 22.06
N PRO A 170 10.90 7.09 22.48
CA PRO A 170 11.69 6.31 23.42
C PRO A 170 13.08 5.97 22.87
N PRO A 171 14.13 5.86 23.71
CA PRO A 171 15.47 5.50 23.23
C PRO A 171 15.53 4.20 22.42
N GLU A 172 14.71 3.21 22.77
CA GLU A 172 14.62 1.89 22.11
C GLU A 172 13.82 1.88 20.80
N THR A 173 13.46 3.05 20.25
CA THR A 173 12.75 3.18 18.97
C THR A 173 13.48 2.45 17.85
N LEU A 174 12.75 1.65 17.08
CA LEU A 174 13.25 1.01 15.87
C LEU A 174 13.22 1.99 14.70
N VAL A 175 14.21 1.89 13.83
CA VAL A 175 14.27 2.67 12.58
C VAL A 175 14.27 1.73 11.40
N ASP A 176 13.37 2.02 10.48
CA ASP A 176 13.12 1.26 9.27
C ASP A 176 13.07 2.22 8.07
N ILE A 177 13.74 1.87 6.98
CA ILE A 177 13.92 2.76 5.82
C ILE A 177 13.65 1.96 4.55
N ASP A 178 12.58 2.29 3.82
CA ASP A 178 12.49 1.97 2.40
C ASP A 178 13.25 3.04 1.60
N ILE A 179 14.05 2.62 0.62
CA ILE A 179 14.84 3.56 -0.18
C ILE A 179 14.00 4.31 -1.22
N ASP A 180 12.76 3.90 -1.47
CA ASP A 180 11.84 4.69 -2.31
C ASP A 180 11.53 6.06 -1.70
N TYR A 181 11.65 6.22 -0.37
CA TYR A 181 11.60 7.49 0.35
C TYR A 181 12.52 8.57 -0.25
N PHE A 182 13.68 8.16 -0.78
CA PHE A 182 14.66 9.11 -1.33
C PHE A 182 14.31 9.55 -2.76
N VAL A 183 13.38 8.87 -3.43
CA VAL A 183 13.06 9.08 -4.84
C VAL A 183 11.82 9.96 -4.96
N GLU A 184 11.96 11.14 -5.56
CA GLU A 184 10.85 12.02 -5.85
C GLU A 184 10.10 11.55 -7.10
N LEU A 185 8.79 11.38 -7.00
CA LEU A 185 7.93 11.01 -8.12
C LEU A 185 7.14 12.22 -8.64
N PRO A 186 6.89 12.34 -9.97
CA PRO A 186 7.29 11.40 -11.04
C PRO A 186 8.66 11.71 -11.68
N SER A 187 9.44 12.64 -11.11
CA SER A 187 10.74 13.07 -11.68
C SER A 187 11.83 11.98 -11.62
N GLU A 188 11.62 11.01 -10.72
CA GLU A 188 12.54 9.97 -10.33
C GLU A 188 13.94 10.47 -9.98
N GLN A 189 14.03 11.67 -9.39
CA GLN A 189 15.27 12.23 -8.89
C GLN A 189 15.43 11.94 -7.40
N ILE A 190 16.66 12.01 -6.89
CA ILE A 190 16.87 11.95 -5.45
C ILE A 190 16.41 13.27 -4.83
N GLY A 191 15.29 13.21 -4.09
CA GLY A 191 14.68 14.37 -3.44
C GLY A 191 15.28 14.67 -2.06
N VAL A 192 15.80 13.65 -1.38
CA VAL A 192 16.42 13.77 -0.05
C VAL A 192 17.79 13.09 -0.06
N SER A 193 18.78 13.72 0.55
CA SER A 193 20.13 13.14 0.71
C SER A 193 20.09 11.98 1.72
N PRO A 194 20.54 10.76 1.35
CA PRO A 194 20.70 9.64 2.29
C PRO A 194 21.59 9.99 3.48
N ALA A 195 22.67 10.75 3.24
CA ALA A 195 23.60 11.17 4.29
C ALA A 195 22.94 12.13 5.30
N ASP A 196 22.03 12.99 4.85
CA ASP A 196 21.33 13.92 5.74
C ASP A 196 20.37 13.15 6.65
N VAL A 197 19.66 12.14 6.13
CA VAL A 197 18.78 11.28 6.95
C VAL A 197 19.57 10.52 8.01
N VAL A 198 20.74 9.95 7.66
CA VAL A 198 21.62 9.29 8.63
C VAL A 198 22.08 10.29 9.71
N ASN A 199 22.50 11.49 9.31
CA ASN A 199 22.93 12.53 10.26
C ASN A 199 21.79 12.93 11.21
N ASP A 200 20.57 13.12 10.68
CA ASP A 200 19.41 13.48 11.49
C ASP A 200 19.12 12.38 12.52
N LEU A 201 19.09 11.11 12.08
CA LEU A 201 18.84 9.96 12.96
C LEU A 201 19.89 9.78 14.05
N VAL A 202 21.18 9.92 13.71
CA VAL A 202 22.28 9.81 14.69
C VAL A 202 22.26 10.93 15.73
N ASN A 203 21.66 12.08 15.40
CA ASN A 203 21.52 13.21 16.31
C ASN A 203 20.25 13.15 17.18
N LEU A 204 19.32 12.22 16.90
CA LEU A 204 18.18 11.98 17.78
C LEU A 204 18.64 11.25 19.07
N PRO A 205 17.94 11.44 20.20
CA PRO A 205 18.28 10.79 21.47
C PRO A 205 17.82 9.32 21.50
N LEU A 206 18.27 8.54 20.50
CA LEU A 206 17.93 7.13 20.31
C LEU A 206 19.13 6.23 20.61
N ASP A 207 18.86 5.08 21.21
CA ASP A 207 19.81 3.98 21.39
C ASP A 207 19.85 3.13 20.10
N LEU A 208 20.25 3.73 18.98
CA LEU A 208 20.29 3.09 17.67
C LEU A 208 21.30 1.94 17.65
N THR A 209 20.80 0.72 17.86
CA THR A 209 21.61 -0.51 17.78
C THR A 209 21.55 -1.17 16.41
N GLU A 210 20.42 -0.99 15.71
CA GLU A 210 20.15 -1.57 14.39
C GLU A 210 19.20 -0.66 13.60
N VAL A 211 19.38 -0.63 12.29
CA VAL A 211 18.42 -0.12 11.31
C VAL A 211 18.07 -1.20 10.29
N THR A 212 16.82 -1.25 9.85
CA THR A 212 16.38 -2.07 8.72
C THR A 212 16.25 -1.20 7.47
N ILE A 213 16.71 -1.72 6.33
CA ILE A 213 16.74 -1.00 5.05
C ILE A 213 16.15 -1.91 3.97
N SER A 214 15.16 -1.43 3.22
CA SER A 214 14.48 -2.18 2.15
C SER A 214 14.76 -1.52 0.81
N ARG A 215 14.90 -2.32 -0.25
CA ARG A 215 15.23 -1.79 -1.59
C ARG A 215 13.98 -1.46 -2.41
N SER A 216 12.97 -2.31 -2.34
CA SER A 216 11.71 -2.23 -3.11
C SER A 216 11.93 -2.06 -4.61
N VAL A 217 13.02 -2.67 -5.11
CA VAL A 217 13.39 -2.64 -6.52
C VAL A 217 12.63 -3.71 -7.29
N GLU A 218 12.57 -4.96 -6.81
CA GLU A 218 11.89 -6.05 -7.55
C GLU A 218 10.41 -5.76 -7.82
N SER A 219 9.70 -5.18 -6.86
CA SER A 219 8.32 -4.70 -7.03
C SER A 219 8.17 -3.46 -7.93
N GLY A 220 9.25 -2.76 -8.27
CA GLY A 220 9.23 -1.62 -9.19
C GLY A 220 8.93 -0.25 -8.56
N PHE A 221 8.81 -0.16 -7.24
CA PHE A 221 8.64 1.11 -6.51
C PHE A 221 9.91 1.96 -6.54
N THR A 222 11.08 1.32 -6.39
CA THR A 222 12.37 1.99 -6.55
C THR A 222 12.97 1.73 -7.94
N PRO A 223 13.41 2.78 -8.68
CA PRO A 223 14.20 2.60 -9.89
C PRO A 223 15.46 1.75 -9.63
N LEU A 224 15.71 0.72 -10.46
CA LEU A 224 16.86 -0.19 -10.29
C LEU A 224 18.22 0.52 -10.17
N ARG A 225 18.39 1.69 -10.81
CA ARG A 225 19.61 2.51 -10.72
C ARG A 225 19.92 3.00 -9.30
N TYR A 226 18.92 3.06 -8.41
CA TYR A 226 19.07 3.51 -7.03
C TYR A 226 19.19 2.37 -6.02
N ARG A 227 19.25 1.11 -6.48
CA ARG A 227 19.44 -0.07 -5.64
C ARG A 227 20.61 0.07 -4.64
N GLN A 228 21.68 0.73 -5.07
CA GLN A 228 22.93 0.93 -4.32
C GLN A 228 22.79 1.85 -3.10
N ILE A 229 21.72 2.65 -3.02
CA ILE A 229 21.45 3.54 -1.87
C ILE A 229 21.37 2.74 -0.58
N ALA A 230 20.86 1.50 -0.62
CA ALA A 230 20.79 0.65 0.56
C ALA A 230 22.17 0.31 1.12
N GLU A 231 23.14 -0.02 0.27
CA GLU A 231 24.53 -0.26 0.66
C GLU A 231 25.24 1.00 1.16
N GLU A 232 24.97 2.15 0.53
CA GLU A 232 25.51 3.45 0.96
C GLU A 232 25.02 3.80 2.37
N LEU A 233 23.70 3.72 2.62
CA LEU A 233 23.09 3.93 3.93
C LEU A 233 23.70 3.00 4.98
N ALA A 234 23.74 1.69 4.69
CA ALA A 234 24.30 0.71 5.61
C ALA A 234 25.78 0.99 5.96
N SER A 235 26.55 1.53 5.01
CA SER A 235 27.93 1.92 5.22
C SER A 235 28.04 3.16 6.12
N CYS A 236 27.20 4.17 5.89
CA CYS A 236 27.12 5.36 6.73
C CYS A 236 26.77 5.02 8.19
N PHE A 237 25.79 4.13 8.43
CA PHE A 237 25.43 3.67 9.78
C PHE A 237 26.55 2.89 10.49
N ARG A 238 27.43 2.21 9.74
CA ARG A 238 28.60 1.52 10.28
C ARG A 238 29.78 2.46 10.57
N GLY A 239 29.64 3.77 10.30
CA GLY A 239 30.67 4.78 10.52
C GLY A 239 31.76 4.80 9.44
N LEU A 240 31.48 4.26 8.24
CA LEU A 240 32.34 4.41 7.07
C LEU A 240 32.04 5.73 6.36
N THR A 241 33.07 6.43 5.88
CA THR A 241 32.86 7.62 5.06
C THR A 241 32.49 7.24 3.63
N LEU A 242 31.79 8.12 2.90
CA LEU A 242 31.47 7.89 1.48
C LEU A 242 32.74 7.69 0.62
N ASP A 243 33.86 8.31 1.01
CA ASP A 243 35.16 8.12 0.38
C ASP A 243 35.72 6.69 0.58
N ASP A 244 35.42 6.06 1.73
CA ASP A 244 35.80 4.66 2.00
C ASP A 244 34.95 3.68 1.17
N VAL A 245 33.68 4.01 0.92
CA VAL A 245 32.77 3.22 0.09
C VAL A 245 33.20 3.26 -1.37
N ASN A 246 33.53 4.44 -1.89
CA ASN A 246 33.98 4.60 -3.28
C ASN A 246 35.33 3.89 -3.57
N GLN A 247 36.18 3.71 -2.55
CA GLN A 247 37.45 2.98 -2.68
C GLN A 247 37.30 1.46 -2.55
N THR A 248 36.29 0.98 -1.83
CA THR A 248 35.99 -0.46 -1.67
C THR A 248 35.08 -1.00 -2.78
N SER A 249 34.27 -0.14 -3.38
CA SER A 249 33.33 -0.44 -4.47
C SER A 249 34.01 -0.47 -5.84
N GLY A 250 35.10 -1.22 -5.98
CA GLY A 250 35.72 -1.55 -7.28
C GLY A 250 34.84 -2.43 -8.19
N VAL A 251 33.51 -2.30 -8.08
CA VAL A 251 32.52 -2.99 -8.88
C VAL A 251 32.21 -2.08 -10.06
N SER A 252 32.76 -2.43 -11.23
CA SER A 252 32.45 -1.75 -12.48
C SER A 252 30.92 -1.78 -12.70
N GLU A 253 30.30 -0.61 -12.88
CA GLU A 253 28.89 -0.43 -13.31
C GLU A 253 28.54 -1.27 -14.55
N SER A 254 29.54 -1.73 -15.31
CA SER A 254 29.36 -2.30 -16.65
C SER A 254 28.98 -3.79 -16.69
N SER A 255 29.18 -4.58 -15.62
CA SER A 255 28.95 -6.03 -15.67
C SER A 255 27.65 -6.51 -15.01
N VAL A 256 27.18 -5.83 -13.95
CA VAL A 256 25.91 -6.18 -13.27
C VAL A 256 24.69 -5.74 -14.10
N CYS A 257 24.83 -4.71 -14.93
CA CYS A 257 23.74 -4.11 -15.71
C CYS A 257 23.28 -4.89 -16.95
N ARG A 258 24.03 -5.86 -17.47
CA ARG A 258 23.70 -6.49 -18.78
C ARG A 258 22.99 -7.83 -18.69
N GLU A 259 23.23 -8.63 -17.65
CA GLU A 259 22.52 -9.90 -17.44
C GLU A 259 21.19 -9.70 -16.70
N SER A 260 21.06 -8.69 -15.83
CA SER A 260 19.80 -8.41 -15.11
C SER A 260 18.69 -7.81 -15.98
N GLN A 261 19.03 -7.05 -17.03
CA GLN A 261 18.03 -6.32 -17.83
C GLN A 261 17.03 -7.20 -18.62
N ARG A 262 17.39 -8.45 -18.93
CA ARG A 262 16.50 -9.39 -19.65
C ARG A 262 15.59 -10.18 -18.73
N ASP A 263 15.97 -10.38 -17.47
CA ASP A 263 15.20 -11.18 -16.49
C ASP A 263 14.17 -10.38 -15.70
N ASP A 264 13.93 -9.14 -16.13
CA ASP A 264 13.38 -8.08 -15.30
C ASP A 264 12.14 -7.42 -15.92
N LEU A 265 11.45 -8.18 -16.77
CA LEU A 265 10.24 -7.73 -17.45
C LEU A 265 9.10 -7.44 -16.48
N LEU A 266 8.98 -8.22 -15.39
CA LEU A 266 7.96 -8.01 -14.36
C LEU A 266 8.12 -6.65 -13.69
N ARG A 267 9.33 -6.36 -13.18
CA ARG A 267 9.65 -5.07 -12.56
C ARG A 267 9.35 -3.92 -13.51
N ARG A 268 9.84 -4.00 -14.77
CA ARG A 268 9.61 -2.97 -15.80
C ARG A 268 8.13 -2.74 -16.11
N ALA A 269 7.29 -3.77 -16.02
CA ALA A 269 5.85 -3.60 -16.18
C ALA A 269 5.22 -2.94 -14.94
N CYS A 270 5.67 -3.29 -13.73
CA CYS A 270 5.16 -2.73 -12.47
C CYS A 270 5.63 -1.29 -12.20
N GLU A 271 6.79 -0.92 -12.74
CA GLU A 271 7.40 0.41 -12.65
C GLU A 271 6.44 1.56 -13.01
N TYR A 272 5.53 1.35 -13.96
CA TYR A 272 4.60 2.38 -14.42
C TYR A 272 3.50 2.68 -13.40
N PRO A 273 2.67 1.70 -12.99
CA PRO A 273 1.66 1.94 -11.96
C PRO A 273 2.29 2.30 -10.60
N ALA A 274 3.38 1.64 -10.21
CA ALA A 274 4.01 1.87 -8.90
C ALA A 274 4.55 3.30 -8.74
N ARG A 275 5.00 3.93 -9.84
CA ARG A 275 5.64 5.25 -9.80
C ARG A 275 4.84 6.34 -10.51
N GLY A 276 3.61 6.04 -10.94
CA GLY A 276 2.74 6.97 -11.66
C GLY A 276 3.31 7.46 -13.00
N LEU A 277 4.06 6.60 -13.71
CA LEU A 277 4.66 6.95 -15.00
C LEU A 277 3.65 6.83 -16.13
N GLU A 278 3.76 7.73 -17.11
CA GLU A 278 3.00 7.63 -18.34
C GLU A 278 3.46 6.44 -19.19
N ILE A 279 2.50 5.76 -19.82
CA ILE A 279 2.75 4.67 -20.76
C ILE A 279 1.77 4.74 -21.93
N ASP A 280 2.26 4.41 -23.13
CA ASP A 280 1.43 4.27 -24.32
C ASP A 280 1.32 2.81 -24.80
N GLY A 281 0.39 2.56 -25.73
CA GLY A 281 0.15 1.23 -26.27
C GLY A 281 1.36 0.63 -27.02
N GLN A 282 2.25 1.44 -27.60
CA GLN A 282 3.45 0.92 -28.30
C GLN A 282 4.47 0.39 -27.29
N GLN A 283 4.65 1.08 -26.17
CA GLN A 283 5.49 0.61 -25.07
C GLN A 283 4.96 -0.69 -24.49
N ILE A 284 3.64 -0.83 -24.30
CA ILE A 284 3.05 -2.09 -23.81
C ILE A 284 3.23 -3.21 -24.84
N ILE A 285 3.07 -2.94 -26.14
CA ILE A 285 3.35 -3.92 -27.20
C ILE A 285 4.81 -4.37 -27.16
N GLN A 286 5.75 -3.46 -26.92
CA GLN A 286 7.16 -3.80 -26.79
C GLN A 286 7.38 -4.76 -25.61
N LEU A 287 6.87 -4.43 -24.42
CA LEU A 287 6.97 -5.30 -23.24
C LEU A 287 6.34 -6.68 -23.49
N HIS A 288 5.18 -6.72 -24.13
CA HIS A 288 4.50 -7.98 -24.48
C HIS A 288 5.27 -8.78 -25.54
N SER A 289 6.02 -8.13 -26.44
CA SER A 289 6.88 -8.84 -27.41
C SER A 289 8.09 -9.50 -26.74
N GLU A 290 8.62 -8.89 -25.69
CA GLU A 290 9.71 -9.46 -24.87
C GLU A 290 9.22 -10.68 -24.08
N LEU A 291 7.94 -10.70 -23.66
CA LEU A 291 7.34 -11.86 -23.00
C LEU A 291 7.36 -13.13 -23.86
N ALA A 292 7.43 -13.01 -25.19
CA ALA A 292 7.50 -14.15 -26.09
C ALA A 292 8.75 -15.03 -25.89
N SER A 293 9.80 -14.54 -25.22
CA SER A 293 10.98 -15.35 -24.87
C SER A 293 10.78 -16.23 -23.65
N PHE A 294 9.67 -16.12 -22.92
CA PHE A 294 9.37 -16.94 -21.75
C PHE A 294 8.66 -18.24 -22.20
N GLU A 295 9.40 -19.35 -22.21
CA GLU A 295 8.90 -20.64 -22.70
C GLU A 295 7.92 -21.33 -21.72
N SER A 296 8.06 -21.10 -20.41
CA SER A 296 7.22 -21.70 -19.37
C SER A 296 5.99 -20.85 -19.05
N LEU A 297 4.84 -21.52 -18.91
CA LEU A 297 3.66 -20.95 -18.25
C LEU A 297 3.77 -21.20 -16.74
N ASP A 298 4.52 -20.34 -16.07
CA ASP A 298 4.74 -20.40 -14.63
C ASP A 298 4.19 -19.16 -13.90
N GLN A 299 4.42 -19.08 -12.59
CA GLN A 299 3.98 -17.97 -11.75
C GLN A 299 4.56 -16.63 -12.22
N LYS A 300 5.84 -16.58 -12.61
CA LYS A 300 6.50 -15.35 -13.06
C LYS A 300 5.82 -14.83 -14.33
N ARG A 301 5.56 -15.71 -15.30
CA ARG A 301 4.81 -15.35 -16.51
C ARG A 301 3.39 -14.88 -16.18
N GLY A 302 2.70 -15.55 -15.25
CA GLY A 302 1.38 -15.13 -14.79
C GLY A 302 1.37 -13.72 -14.19
N LEU A 303 2.37 -13.37 -13.37
CA LEU A 303 2.51 -12.02 -12.81
C LEU A 303 2.82 -10.97 -13.88
N ILE A 304 3.67 -11.30 -14.86
CA ILE A 304 3.97 -10.37 -15.97
C ILE A 304 2.70 -10.08 -16.78
N GLU A 305 1.93 -11.11 -17.10
CA GLU A 305 0.64 -10.95 -17.80
C GLU A 305 -0.34 -10.12 -16.97
N ALA A 306 -0.39 -10.32 -15.64
CA ALA A 306 -1.21 -9.48 -14.78
C ALA A 306 -0.79 -8.01 -14.84
N ALA A 307 0.51 -7.72 -14.72
CA ALA A 307 1.04 -6.36 -14.81
C ALA A 307 0.74 -5.72 -16.18
N LEU A 308 1.00 -6.43 -17.29
CA LEU A 308 0.69 -5.93 -18.64
C LEU A 308 -0.81 -5.71 -18.85
N GLY A 309 -1.66 -6.58 -18.29
CA GLY A 309 -3.11 -6.42 -18.34
C GLY A 309 -3.57 -5.14 -17.64
N ILE A 310 -2.98 -4.81 -16.49
CA ILE A 310 -3.28 -3.57 -15.75
C ILE A 310 -2.88 -2.34 -16.59
N LEU A 311 -1.72 -2.37 -17.25
CA LEU A 311 -1.31 -1.31 -18.17
C LEU A 311 -2.28 -1.15 -19.34
N TRP A 312 -2.77 -2.25 -19.91
CA TRP A 312 -3.79 -2.21 -20.96
C TRP A 312 -5.11 -1.59 -20.49
N CYS A 313 -5.53 -1.86 -19.26
CA CYS A 313 -6.68 -1.18 -18.65
C CYS A 313 -6.44 0.33 -18.54
N HIS A 314 -5.25 0.77 -18.12
CA HIS A 314 -4.92 2.19 -18.00
C HIS A 314 -4.98 2.96 -19.33
N VAL A 315 -4.63 2.30 -20.45
CA VAL A 315 -4.75 2.92 -21.80
C VAL A 315 -6.13 2.67 -22.44
N GLY A 316 -7.07 2.05 -21.72
CA GLY A 316 -8.45 1.83 -22.16
C GLY A 316 -8.66 0.65 -23.13
N ASP A 317 -7.66 -0.20 -23.37
CA ASP A 317 -7.79 -1.38 -24.22
C ASP A 317 -8.20 -2.61 -23.39
N VAL A 318 -9.49 -2.64 -23.04
CA VAL A 318 -10.11 -3.72 -22.25
C VAL A 318 -9.99 -5.09 -22.92
N ASP A 319 -9.98 -5.15 -24.25
CA ASP A 319 -9.86 -6.42 -24.98
C ASP A 319 -8.43 -6.97 -24.96
N ALA A 320 -7.41 -6.10 -24.97
CA ALA A 320 -6.03 -6.50 -24.75
C ALA A 320 -5.80 -6.99 -23.32
N ALA A 321 -6.29 -6.25 -22.32
CA ALA A 321 -6.24 -6.66 -20.93
C ALA A 321 -6.91 -8.03 -20.69
N ALA A 322 -8.06 -8.28 -21.34
CA ALA A 322 -8.77 -9.54 -21.21
C ALA A 322 -7.98 -10.74 -21.76
N ARG A 323 -7.11 -10.55 -22.78
CA ARG A 323 -6.21 -11.59 -23.27
C ARG A 323 -5.14 -11.94 -22.25
N CYS A 324 -4.53 -10.93 -21.61
CA CYS A 324 -3.60 -11.15 -20.51
C CYS A 324 -4.27 -11.89 -19.35
N TYR A 325 -5.51 -11.51 -19.01
CA TYR A 325 -6.28 -12.17 -17.96
C TYR A 325 -6.50 -13.67 -18.21
N GLN A 326 -6.73 -14.09 -19.46
CA GLN A 326 -6.85 -15.52 -19.78
C GLN A 326 -5.62 -16.33 -19.39
N THR A 327 -4.42 -15.77 -19.53
CA THR A 327 -3.17 -16.39 -19.06
C THR A 327 -3.16 -16.48 -17.53
N THR A 328 -3.56 -15.41 -16.83
CA THR A 328 -3.63 -15.43 -15.36
C THR A 328 -4.65 -16.44 -14.83
N VAL A 329 -5.74 -16.70 -15.55
CA VAL A 329 -6.72 -17.74 -15.19
C VAL A 329 -6.09 -19.14 -15.26
N GLN A 330 -5.23 -19.38 -16.25
CA GLN A 330 -4.54 -20.68 -16.38
C GLN A 330 -3.53 -20.91 -15.27
N VAL A 331 -2.84 -19.86 -14.82
CA VAL A 331 -1.80 -19.96 -13.78
C VAL A 331 -2.41 -19.92 -12.37
N PHE A 332 -3.22 -18.92 -12.08
CA PHE A 332 -3.69 -18.61 -10.73
C PHE A 332 -5.15 -19.02 -10.47
N GLY A 333 -5.92 -19.30 -11.52
CA GLY A 333 -7.38 -19.44 -11.44
C GLY A 333 -8.14 -18.11 -11.51
N GLY A 334 -7.43 -17.02 -11.83
CA GLY A 334 -7.90 -15.64 -11.92
C GLY A 334 -6.94 -14.71 -11.18
N HIS A 335 -6.84 -13.46 -11.62
CA HIS A 335 -6.03 -12.43 -10.95
C HIS A 335 -6.92 -11.29 -10.43
N PRO A 336 -7.16 -11.17 -9.12
CA PRO A 336 -8.19 -10.30 -8.54
C PRO A 336 -8.05 -8.81 -8.88
N GLU A 337 -6.85 -8.25 -8.86
CA GLU A 337 -6.61 -6.82 -9.18
C GLU A 337 -6.84 -6.52 -10.66
N LEU A 338 -6.20 -7.24 -11.58
CA LEU A 338 -6.53 -7.18 -13.01
C LEU A 338 -8.04 -7.41 -13.29
N ALA A 339 -8.69 -8.33 -12.58
CA ALA A 339 -10.13 -8.55 -12.73
C ALA A 339 -10.95 -7.31 -12.33
N LEU A 340 -10.58 -6.65 -11.22
CA LEU A 340 -11.22 -5.40 -10.80
C LEU A 340 -11.06 -4.30 -11.86
N GLU A 341 -9.86 -4.13 -12.41
CA GLU A 341 -9.60 -3.13 -13.46
C GLU A 341 -10.36 -3.43 -14.76
N LEU A 342 -10.38 -4.71 -15.18
CA LEU A 342 -11.19 -5.15 -16.32
C LEU A 342 -12.67 -4.90 -16.11
N ALA A 343 -13.19 -5.16 -14.90
CA ALA A 343 -14.58 -4.89 -14.58
C ALA A 343 -14.92 -3.40 -14.73
N ARG A 344 -14.07 -2.50 -14.22
CA ARG A 344 -14.23 -1.05 -14.36
C ARG A 344 -14.29 -0.64 -15.83
N GLY A 345 -13.31 -1.07 -16.64
CA GLY A 345 -13.30 -0.79 -18.07
C GLY A 345 -14.52 -1.37 -18.81
N CYS A 346 -14.95 -2.59 -18.48
CA CYS A 346 -16.18 -3.17 -19.01
C CYS A 346 -17.43 -2.37 -18.63
N MET A 347 -17.52 -1.86 -17.41
CA MET A 347 -18.64 -1.02 -16.96
C MET A 347 -18.72 0.29 -17.74
N GLU A 348 -17.59 0.96 -17.98
CA GLU A 348 -17.51 2.17 -18.81
C GLU A 348 -17.98 1.91 -20.24
N MET A 349 -17.62 0.75 -20.81
CA MET A 349 -18.07 0.30 -22.13
C MET A 349 -19.48 -0.32 -22.14
N ARG A 350 -20.19 -0.32 -21.01
CA ARG A 350 -21.51 -0.95 -20.81
C ARG A 350 -21.56 -2.46 -21.12
N ARG A 351 -20.43 -3.16 -21.03
CA ARG A 351 -20.29 -4.63 -21.14
C ARG A 351 -20.60 -5.31 -19.80
N PHE A 352 -21.79 -5.06 -19.28
CA PHE A 352 -22.18 -5.43 -17.91
C PHE A 352 -22.11 -6.93 -17.59
N GLY A 353 -22.39 -7.79 -18.58
CA GLY A 353 -22.30 -9.24 -18.40
C GLY A 353 -20.87 -9.71 -18.11
N GLU A 354 -19.88 -9.14 -18.80
CA GLU A 354 -18.47 -9.45 -18.62
C GLU A 354 -17.94 -8.86 -17.30
N ALA A 355 -18.29 -7.60 -17.01
CA ALA A 355 -17.94 -6.94 -15.76
C ALA A 355 -18.34 -7.78 -14.53
N ARG A 356 -19.55 -8.35 -14.52
CA ARG A 356 -20.02 -9.21 -13.42
C ARG A 356 -19.16 -10.45 -13.23
N GLY A 357 -18.62 -11.02 -14.31
CA GLY A 357 -17.72 -12.17 -14.26
C GLY A 357 -16.40 -11.80 -13.57
N TYR A 358 -15.77 -10.72 -14.02
CA TYR A 358 -14.51 -10.27 -13.44
C TYR A 358 -14.64 -9.81 -11.97
N LEU A 359 -15.73 -9.13 -11.61
CA LEU A 359 -15.96 -8.74 -10.21
C LEU A 359 -16.05 -9.93 -9.26
N ARG A 360 -16.59 -11.07 -9.71
CA ARG A 360 -16.61 -12.30 -8.90
C ARG A 360 -15.22 -12.88 -8.65
N ASP A 361 -14.30 -12.68 -9.59
CA ASP A 361 -12.91 -13.10 -9.41
C ASP A 361 -12.16 -12.12 -8.51
N ALA A 362 -12.45 -10.82 -8.59
CA ALA A 362 -11.93 -9.80 -7.67
C ALA A 362 -12.32 -10.07 -6.20
N LEU A 363 -13.50 -10.62 -5.92
CA LEU A 363 -13.91 -10.97 -4.54
C LEU A 363 -12.96 -11.94 -3.80
N ARG A 364 -12.08 -12.64 -4.52
CA ARG A 364 -11.22 -13.70 -3.96
C ARG A 364 -10.01 -13.18 -3.17
N ASP A 365 -9.73 -11.88 -3.23
CA ASP A 365 -8.58 -11.25 -2.56
C ASP A 365 -9.03 -10.13 -1.64
N ASP A 366 -8.41 -10.00 -0.46
CA ASP A 366 -8.80 -8.96 0.49
C ASP A 366 -8.63 -7.56 -0.11
N LYS A 367 -7.53 -7.28 -0.84
CA LYS A 367 -7.22 -5.96 -1.41
C LYS A 367 -8.30 -5.41 -2.33
N THR A 368 -9.04 -6.29 -3.01
CA THR A 368 -10.01 -5.89 -4.05
C THR A 368 -11.46 -6.18 -3.67
N ARG A 369 -11.70 -6.87 -2.55
CA ARG A 369 -13.03 -7.38 -2.19
C ARG A 369 -14.04 -6.27 -1.93
N ALA A 370 -13.70 -5.26 -1.14
CA ALA A 370 -14.60 -4.15 -0.82
C ALA A 370 -15.05 -3.42 -2.11
N SER A 371 -14.10 -3.05 -2.97
CA SER A 371 -14.37 -2.45 -4.28
C SER A 371 -15.20 -3.35 -5.20
N ALA A 372 -14.92 -4.66 -5.21
CA ALA A 372 -15.68 -5.60 -6.00
C ALA A 372 -17.16 -5.70 -5.56
N HIS A 373 -17.42 -5.73 -4.24
CA HIS A 373 -18.78 -5.63 -3.70
C HIS A 373 -19.45 -4.31 -4.09
N PHE A 374 -18.76 -3.18 -3.96
CA PHE A 374 -19.30 -1.88 -4.37
C PHE A 374 -19.74 -1.88 -5.84
N TYR A 375 -18.88 -2.31 -6.76
CA TYR A 375 -19.19 -2.33 -8.19
C TYR A 375 -20.25 -3.37 -8.56
N LEU A 376 -20.32 -4.52 -7.88
CA LEU A 376 -21.43 -5.47 -8.05
C LEU A 376 -22.77 -4.85 -7.63
N GLY A 377 -22.75 -4.07 -6.54
CA GLY A 377 -23.90 -3.27 -6.10
C GLY A 377 -24.34 -2.25 -7.15
N GLN A 378 -23.41 -1.49 -7.72
CA GLN A 378 -23.69 -0.54 -8.81
C GLN A 378 -24.31 -1.23 -10.02
N LEU A 379 -23.76 -2.38 -10.41
CA LEU A 379 -24.23 -3.16 -11.54
C LEU A 379 -25.67 -3.66 -11.32
N ALA A 380 -25.97 -4.12 -10.11
CA ALA A 380 -27.29 -4.56 -9.73
C ALA A 380 -28.30 -3.40 -9.70
N ILE A 381 -27.90 -2.18 -9.27
CA ILE A 381 -28.73 -0.97 -9.39
C ILE A 381 -29.08 -0.69 -10.86
N GLU A 382 -28.11 -0.77 -11.77
CA GLU A 382 -28.34 -0.51 -13.20
C GLU A 382 -29.32 -1.53 -13.81
N PHE A 383 -29.21 -2.81 -13.43
CA PHE A 383 -30.17 -3.83 -13.83
C PHE A 383 -31.56 -3.61 -13.21
N ALA A 384 -31.63 -3.20 -11.94
CA ALA A 384 -32.89 -2.89 -11.26
C ALA A 384 -33.62 -1.71 -11.92
N ARG A 385 -32.91 -0.72 -12.46
CA ARG A 385 -33.51 0.40 -13.21
C ARG A 385 -34.08 -0.02 -14.55
N SER A 386 -33.44 -0.99 -15.21
CA SER A 386 -33.80 -1.47 -16.54
C SER A 386 -34.82 -2.63 -16.52
N SER A 387 -34.96 -3.31 -15.38
CA SER A 387 -35.84 -4.45 -15.15
C SER A 387 -36.98 -4.08 -14.19
N ARG A 388 -38.08 -4.85 -14.19
CA ARG A 388 -39.09 -4.80 -13.12
C ARG A 388 -38.87 -5.88 -12.05
N ASP A 389 -37.72 -6.55 -12.11
CA ASP A 389 -37.35 -7.61 -11.18
C ASP A 389 -36.81 -7.01 -9.88
N GLY A 390 -37.55 -7.21 -8.79
CA GLY A 390 -37.13 -6.80 -7.44
C GLY A 390 -35.90 -7.55 -6.93
N GLY A 391 -35.52 -8.67 -7.54
CA GLY A 391 -34.33 -9.44 -7.14
C GLY A 391 -33.03 -8.64 -7.25
N PHE A 392 -32.91 -7.76 -8.25
CA PHE A 392 -31.71 -6.92 -8.41
C PHE A 392 -31.58 -5.85 -7.33
N VAL A 393 -32.69 -5.38 -6.75
CA VAL A 393 -32.66 -4.42 -5.63
C VAL A 393 -32.08 -5.09 -4.38
N GLU A 394 -32.50 -6.32 -4.08
CA GLU A 394 -31.97 -7.07 -2.94
C GLU A 394 -30.51 -7.51 -3.17
N GLU A 395 -30.14 -7.87 -4.39
CA GLU A 395 -28.73 -8.14 -4.75
C GLU A 395 -27.85 -6.89 -4.54
N ALA A 396 -28.32 -5.72 -4.99
CA ALA A 396 -27.60 -4.46 -4.79
C ALA A 396 -27.43 -4.13 -3.31
N ILE A 397 -28.47 -4.27 -2.49
CA ILE A 397 -28.40 -4.03 -1.04
C ILE A 397 -27.39 -4.96 -0.39
N THR A 398 -27.43 -6.26 -0.71
CA THR A 398 -26.51 -7.25 -0.14
C THR A 398 -25.05 -6.85 -0.41
N HIS A 399 -24.71 -6.60 -1.67
CA HIS A 399 -23.34 -6.25 -2.04
C HIS A 399 -22.91 -4.90 -1.47
N LEU A 400 -23.76 -3.88 -1.46
CA LEU A 400 -23.42 -2.57 -0.90
C LEU A 400 -23.27 -2.61 0.63
N GLN A 401 -24.04 -3.46 1.32
CA GLN A 401 -23.86 -3.70 2.75
C GLN A 401 -22.52 -4.38 3.04
N ASP A 402 -22.16 -5.41 2.28
CA ASP A 402 -20.84 -6.05 2.41
C ASP A 402 -19.68 -5.07 2.15
N ALA A 403 -19.85 -4.14 1.20
CA ALA A 403 -18.86 -3.09 0.96
C ALA A 403 -18.81 -2.10 2.15
N HIS A 404 -19.95 -1.68 2.67
CA HIS A 404 -20.03 -0.73 3.78
C HIS A 404 -19.47 -1.31 5.08
N ASP A 405 -19.77 -2.57 5.40
CA ASP A 405 -19.26 -3.25 6.59
C ASP A 405 -17.72 -3.34 6.56
N ARG A 406 -17.12 -3.39 5.36
CA ARG A 406 -15.66 -3.39 5.16
C ARG A 406 -15.06 -2.00 5.10
N THR A 407 -15.79 -1.02 4.59
CA THR A 407 -15.32 0.36 4.39
C THR A 407 -16.35 1.35 4.93
N PRO A 408 -16.52 1.42 6.27
CA PRO A 408 -17.60 2.22 6.86
C PRO A 408 -17.55 3.70 6.51
N ALA A 409 -16.36 4.22 6.22
CA ALA A 409 -16.13 5.62 5.86
C ALA A 409 -16.21 5.91 4.34
N TRP A 410 -16.49 4.92 3.49
CA TRP A 410 -16.50 5.13 2.03
C TRP A 410 -17.82 5.76 1.56
N GLU A 411 -17.81 7.09 1.39
CA GLU A 411 -19.00 7.91 1.04
C GLU A 411 -19.79 7.36 -0.17
N PRO A 412 -19.19 7.07 -1.34
CA PRO A 412 -19.88 6.46 -2.48
C PRO A 412 -20.71 5.22 -2.18
N VAL A 413 -20.25 4.35 -1.25
CA VAL A 413 -21.00 3.16 -0.85
C VAL A 413 -22.26 3.56 -0.10
N VAL A 414 -22.14 4.49 0.85
CA VAL A 414 -23.26 4.97 1.67
C VAL A 414 -24.29 5.71 0.82
N GLU A 415 -23.85 6.54 -0.12
CA GLU A 415 -24.74 7.19 -1.11
C GLU A 415 -25.54 6.17 -1.92
N SER A 416 -24.87 5.09 -2.32
CA SER A 416 -25.48 4.01 -3.09
C SER A 416 -26.49 3.21 -2.26
N LEU A 417 -26.21 3.02 -0.96
CA LEU A 417 -27.16 2.45 0.00
C LEU A 417 -28.40 3.33 0.18
N VAL A 418 -28.23 4.65 0.31
CA VAL A 418 -29.37 5.59 0.34
C VAL A 418 -30.21 5.43 -0.93
N HIS A 419 -29.57 5.42 -2.10
CA HIS A 419 -30.23 5.32 -3.39
C HIS A 419 -31.01 4.01 -3.55
N VAL A 420 -30.38 2.86 -3.27
CA VAL A 420 -31.04 1.55 -3.45
C VAL A 420 -32.19 1.33 -2.45
N HIS A 421 -32.07 1.82 -1.21
CA HIS A 421 -33.18 1.74 -0.25
C HIS A 421 -34.36 2.64 -0.65
N CYS A 422 -34.11 3.78 -1.31
CA CYS A 422 -35.16 4.57 -1.92
C CYS A 422 -35.85 3.83 -3.07
N LEU A 423 -35.09 3.11 -3.92
CA LEU A 423 -35.66 2.26 -4.97
C LEU A 423 -36.54 1.14 -4.39
N ARG A 424 -36.15 0.57 -3.25
CA ARG A 424 -36.95 -0.45 -2.52
C ARG A 424 -38.22 0.13 -1.87
N GLY A 425 -38.28 1.45 -1.65
CA GLY A 425 -39.34 2.11 -0.87
C GLY A 425 -39.12 2.05 0.64
N ASP A 426 -37.92 1.68 1.10
CA ASP A 426 -37.55 1.65 2.52
C ASP A 426 -36.93 2.99 2.93
N HIS A 427 -37.79 4.01 3.08
CA HIS A 427 -37.37 5.36 3.43
C HIS A 427 -36.69 5.44 4.81
N ALA A 428 -37.09 4.58 5.75
CA ALA A 428 -36.49 4.54 7.08
C ALA A 428 -35.03 4.09 7.02
N ALA A 429 -34.70 3.09 6.19
CA ALA A 429 -33.31 2.71 5.96
C ALA A 429 -32.52 3.80 5.23
N ALA A 430 -33.11 4.41 4.19
CA ALA A 430 -32.47 5.51 3.48
C ALA A 430 -32.13 6.69 4.41
N ASP A 431 -33.02 7.05 5.34
CA ASP A 431 -32.78 8.12 6.31
C ASP A 431 -31.65 7.79 7.30
N ARG A 432 -31.52 6.51 7.71
CA ARG A 432 -30.37 6.07 8.53
C ARG A 432 -29.04 6.25 7.80
N TYR A 433 -28.97 5.83 6.53
CA TYR A 433 -27.75 6.00 5.75
C TYR A 433 -27.46 7.46 5.38
N ARG A 434 -28.48 8.32 5.23
CA ARG A 434 -28.26 9.78 5.11
C ARG A 434 -27.64 10.37 6.36
N ALA A 435 -28.06 9.91 7.55
CA ALA A 435 -27.45 10.35 8.80
C ALA A 435 -25.99 9.87 8.91
N CYS A 436 -25.70 8.62 8.52
CA CYS A 436 -24.34 8.10 8.43
C CYS A 436 -23.47 8.90 7.45
N LEU A 437 -23.99 9.22 6.25
CA LEU A 437 -23.27 10.04 5.28
C LEU A 437 -22.97 11.44 5.84
N ALA A 438 -23.94 12.06 6.51
CA ALA A 438 -23.72 13.35 7.17
C ALA A 438 -22.61 13.27 8.22
N GLU A 439 -22.53 12.19 8.99
CA GLU A 439 -21.45 11.96 9.97
C GLU A 439 -20.08 11.84 9.28
N ILE A 440 -19.98 11.09 8.17
CA ILE A 440 -18.74 10.97 7.40
C ILE A 440 -18.30 12.33 6.83
N THR A 441 -19.22 13.08 6.24
CA THR A 441 -18.94 14.41 5.67
C THR A 441 -18.65 15.47 6.73
N ASP A 442 -19.31 15.41 7.90
CA ASP A 442 -19.09 16.33 9.02
C ASP A 442 -17.83 15.99 9.83
N THR A 443 -17.20 14.84 9.57
CA THR A 443 -15.93 14.45 10.20
C THR A 443 -14.86 15.44 9.79
N LYS A 444 -14.65 16.44 10.66
CA LYS A 444 -13.62 17.46 10.52
C LYS A 444 -12.26 16.84 10.75
N VAL A 445 -11.66 16.34 9.68
CA VAL A 445 -10.29 15.88 9.74
C VAL A 445 -9.35 17.08 9.81
N GLY A 446 -8.35 17.00 10.68
CA GLY A 446 -7.33 18.05 10.79
C GLY A 446 -7.73 19.25 11.64
N ASN A 447 -8.66 19.10 12.60
CA ASN A 447 -8.79 20.08 13.66
C ASN A 447 -7.43 20.28 14.33
N VAL A 448 -6.98 21.54 14.42
CA VAL A 448 -5.74 21.91 15.10
C VAL A 448 -5.91 21.61 16.58
N ASP A 449 -4.96 20.89 17.16
CA ASP A 449 -4.94 20.67 18.61
C ASP A 449 -4.99 22.05 19.32
N PRO A 450 -5.96 22.30 20.22
CA PRO A 450 -6.11 23.59 20.89
C PRO A 450 -4.81 24.06 21.58
N SER A 451 -3.97 23.11 22.02
CA SER A 451 -2.66 23.41 22.63
C SER A 451 -1.68 24.11 21.69
N VAL A 452 -1.86 24.01 20.37
CA VAL A 452 -1.05 24.70 19.35
C VAL A 452 -1.52 26.15 19.14
N THR A 453 -2.76 26.48 19.49
CA THR A 453 -3.32 27.84 19.27
C THR A 453 -3.08 28.83 20.41
N ASP A 454 -2.55 28.40 21.55
CA ASP A 454 -2.42 29.25 22.75
C ASP A 454 -1.09 30.03 22.84
N GLY A 455 -0.31 30.10 21.74
CA GLY A 455 0.94 30.85 21.64
C GLY A 455 0.81 32.39 21.56
N ARG A 456 -0.38 32.97 21.84
CA ARG A 456 -0.58 34.42 21.89
C ARG A 456 -1.28 34.86 23.18
N MET A 457 -0.50 34.91 24.25
CA MET A 457 -0.47 36.03 25.19
C MET A 457 0.77 35.86 26.05
N PHE A 458 1.89 36.49 25.68
CA PHE A 458 2.74 37.35 26.52
C PHE A 458 3.93 37.89 25.72
#